data_AF-A0A0H5RLM8-F1
#
_entry.id   AF-A0A0H5RLM8-F1
#
_cell.length_a   1.000
_cell.length_b   1.000
_cell.length_c   1.000
_cell.angle_alpha   90.00
_cell.angle_beta   90.00
_cell.angle_gamma   90.00
#
_symmetry.space_group_name_H-M   'P 1'
#
loop_
_entity.id
_entity.type
_entity.pdbx_description
1 polymer ?
#
loop_
_entity_poly.entity_id
_entity_poly.type
_entity_poly.pdbx_seq_one_letter_code
_entity_poly.pdbx_strand_id
1 'polypeptide(L)'
;MRFSPRSAARSLLVGAVAISGSVAIGLTPVGTAALGLVVAATPLIVPGTGTPDPQNSNNYMSNAVAYYVQPTGSCGAADCAEPVPVPYIAQFWPFPFAGWGGLEGAKWNVSVASGVTRLTSELVGDNNPSAAHPVVVFGYSQGATVASIVKGNLADLTDEQKQNLSFVLIGNPNRPDGGLFERLAILGTVPILDATFGQPTPTDTGIQTYDIALQYDGVADAPSWVLNPLALANALAGFQYVHGTYLDPRGDDPATATPYGYTPEQVQAAIENAKANCSAETHCQKVDGSDTYYITLPAKTLPIMQPFLDLGEATGTSALVIPLVDLASPMAQTLIETGYTRTDYSQPTPFQVLPRFNPVKLAGDLVNDIPEGIQAALNPGLDPLPGWTDPTESADTATVQDSDDVSITAASPATDIPTKVAAKAHPKPLLRLSAVAKPKEGLSTPAGTISPQRPSLPKAEGIKGHPVRDFTKSLGKTVRKALGQEDDAKKSEPAA
;
A
#
# COMPACT_ATOMS: atom_id res chain seq x y z
N MET A 1 56.03 -69.71 40.35
CA MET A 1 56.83 -69.21 39.21
C MET A 1 56.34 -67.82 38.83
N ARG A 2 57.24 -66.84 38.95
CA ARG A 2 57.39 -65.58 38.18
C ARG A 2 56.16 -64.76 37.71
N PHE A 3 56.05 -63.55 38.31
CA PHE A 3 55.80 -62.19 37.74
C PHE A 3 54.45 -61.94 37.01
N SER A 4 53.77 -60.78 37.06
CA SER A 4 54.13 -59.39 37.39
C SER A 4 52.85 -58.50 37.46
N PRO A 5 52.93 -57.23 37.91
CA PRO A 5 51.83 -56.40 38.41
C PRO A 5 51.43 -55.20 37.52
N ARG A 6 50.52 -54.35 38.05
CA ARG A 6 50.16 -52.93 37.76
C ARG A 6 48.75 -52.74 37.16
N SER A 7 47.82 -52.23 37.99
CA SER A 7 47.39 -50.81 38.09
C SER A 7 46.28 -50.52 37.06
N ALA A 8 45.01 -50.70 37.44
CA ALA A 8 44.10 -49.70 38.03
C ALA A 8 43.56 -48.69 37.00
N ALA A 9 42.29 -48.84 36.61
CA ALA A 9 41.36 -47.74 36.32
C ALA A 9 39.95 -48.24 35.93
N ARG A 10 38.96 -47.82 36.75
CA ARG A 10 37.62 -47.27 36.42
C ARG A 10 36.86 -47.89 35.22
N SER A 11 35.86 -48.73 35.47
CA SER A 11 34.45 -48.38 35.78
C SER A 11 33.66 -47.79 34.61
N LEU A 12 32.81 -48.62 33.98
CA LEU A 12 31.34 -48.52 34.01
C LEU A 12 30.76 -49.49 32.96
N LEU A 13 29.99 -50.46 33.42
CA LEU A 13 29.31 -51.43 32.56
C LEU A 13 27.80 -51.28 32.74
N VAL A 14 27.20 -50.99 31.59
CA VAL A 14 25.80 -51.11 31.19
C VAL A 14 25.18 -52.44 31.66
N GLY A 15 23.88 -52.46 31.95
CA GLY A 15 23.09 -53.69 31.80
C GLY A 15 21.89 -53.85 32.72
N ALA A 16 20.72 -53.56 32.15
CA ALA A 16 19.36 -53.73 32.64
C ALA A 16 19.00 -55.11 33.27
N VAL A 17 17.92 -55.15 34.06
CA VAL A 17 16.61 -55.77 33.71
C VAL A 17 15.80 -56.03 35.00
N ALA A 18 14.56 -55.52 35.08
CA ALA A 18 13.36 -56.30 35.43
C ALA A 18 12.07 -55.46 35.28
N ILE A 19 11.15 -56.03 34.51
CA ILE A 19 9.84 -55.54 34.06
C ILE A 19 8.77 -55.75 35.15
N SER A 20 7.76 -54.88 35.25
CA SER A 20 6.31 -55.24 35.20
C SER A 20 5.40 -54.12 35.70
N GLY A 21 4.37 -53.78 34.91
CA GLY A 21 3.23 -52.98 35.39
C GLY A 21 2.52 -52.16 34.31
N SER A 22 1.90 -52.82 33.33
CA SER A 22 1.09 -52.18 32.30
C SER A 22 -0.21 -51.61 32.87
N VAL A 23 -0.40 -50.29 32.80
CA VAL A 23 -1.73 -49.66 32.75
C VAL A 23 -1.73 -48.73 31.54
N ALA A 24 -2.42 -49.14 30.48
CA ALA A 24 -2.69 -48.30 29.33
C ALA A 24 -3.84 -47.34 29.68
N ILE A 25 -3.51 -46.12 30.08
CA ILE A 25 -4.40 -44.98 29.93
C ILE A 25 -4.01 -44.34 28.61
N GLY A 26 -4.95 -44.26 27.67
CA GLY A 26 -4.78 -43.54 26.41
C GLY A 26 -4.55 -42.07 26.68
N LEU A 27 -3.28 -41.69 26.86
CA LEU A 27 -2.83 -40.32 26.74
C LEU A 27 -2.63 -40.08 25.25
N THR A 28 -3.48 -39.25 24.67
CA THR A 28 -3.12 -38.51 23.47
C THR A 28 -1.75 -37.87 23.71
N PRO A 29 -0.86 -37.81 22.71
CA PRO A 29 0.32 -36.96 22.84
C PRO A 29 -0.21 -35.53 22.93
N VAL A 30 -0.35 -35.02 24.15
CA VAL A 30 -0.45 -33.58 24.38
C VAL A 30 0.90 -33.08 23.89
N GLY A 31 0.92 -32.55 22.67
CA GLY A 31 2.10 -31.89 22.13
C GLY A 31 2.57 -30.93 23.20
N THR A 32 3.82 -31.06 23.61
CA THR A 32 4.51 -30.00 24.32
C THR A 32 4.46 -28.79 23.40
N ALA A 33 3.45 -27.93 23.58
CA ALA A 33 3.51 -26.57 23.11
C ALA A 33 4.81 -26.02 23.72
N ALA A 34 5.81 -25.82 22.87
CA ALA A 34 6.92 -24.97 23.26
C ALA A 34 6.26 -23.67 23.73
N LEU A 35 6.42 -23.34 25.01
CA LEU A 35 6.14 -22.01 25.51
C LEU A 35 7.15 -21.10 24.79
N GLY A 36 6.85 -20.76 23.54
CA GLY A 36 7.63 -19.79 22.78
C GLY A 36 7.52 -18.48 23.54
N LEU A 37 8.67 -17.90 23.89
CA LEU A 37 8.69 -16.51 24.30
C LEU A 37 7.99 -15.73 23.17
N VAL A 38 6.90 -15.03 23.49
CA VAL A 38 6.31 -14.08 22.55
C VAL A 38 7.26 -12.90 22.51
N VAL A 39 8.16 -12.89 21.52
CA VAL A 39 9.09 -11.78 21.30
C VAL A 39 8.43 -10.81 20.33
N ALA A 40 8.22 -9.58 20.78
CA ALA A 40 7.75 -8.49 19.93
C ALA A 40 8.82 -8.15 18.88
N ALA A 41 8.43 -8.05 17.61
CA ALA A 41 9.36 -7.62 16.58
C ALA A 41 9.64 -6.12 16.67
N THR A 42 10.87 -5.72 16.33
CA THR A 42 11.31 -4.32 16.35
C THR A 42 11.13 -3.70 14.96
N PRO A 43 10.26 -2.68 14.79
CA PRO A 43 10.11 -2.00 13.52
C PRO A 43 11.28 -1.02 13.27
N LEU A 44 11.99 -1.15 12.15
CA LEU A 44 12.94 -0.15 11.66
C LEU A 44 12.23 0.74 10.64
N ILE A 45 12.02 2.02 10.97
CA ILE A 45 11.22 2.96 10.19
C ILE A 45 12.13 3.76 9.25
N VAL A 46 12.08 3.44 7.95
CA VAL A 46 12.82 4.11 6.88
C VAL A 46 11.93 5.15 6.18
N PRO A 47 12.20 6.46 6.34
CA PRO A 47 11.26 7.48 5.90
C PRO A 47 11.29 7.76 4.39
N GLY A 48 10.24 8.41 3.90
CA GLY A 48 10.16 8.92 2.53
C GLY A 48 10.89 10.24 2.32
N THR A 49 10.98 10.66 1.05
CA THR A 49 11.63 11.93 0.66
C THR A 49 10.98 13.12 1.37
N GLY A 50 11.81 14.02 1.89
CA GLY A 50 11.37 15.20 2.62
C GLY A 50 11.35 15.04 4.14
N THR A 51 11.58 13.82 4.65
CA THR A 51 11.62 13.52 6.08
C THR A 51 12.95 12.86 6.45
N PRO A 52 14.07 13.62 6.58
CA PRO A 52 15.40 13.06 6.89
C PRO A 52 15.45 12.23 8.19
N ASP A 53 14.63 12.58 9.17
CA ASP A 53 14.49 11.84 10.43
C ASP A 53 13.00 11.73 10.79
N PRO A 54 12.43 10.51 10.85
CA PRO A 54 11.01 10.32 11.11
C PRO A 54 10.60 10.68 12.54
N GLN A 55 11.54 10.72 13.50
CA GLN A 55 11.23 11.14 14.88
C GLN A 55 10.83 12.60 14.97
N ASN A 56 11.30 13.42 14.03
CA ASN A 56 11.02 14.86 14.02
C ASN A 56 9.65 15.19 13.39
N SER A 57 8.91 14.18 12.91
CA SER A 57 7.56 14.33 12.37
C SER A 57 6.55 13.67 13.31
N ASN A 58 5.67 14.48 13.89
CA ASN A 58 4.59 13.98 14.75
C ASN A 58 3.80 12.86 14.06
N ASN A 59 3.43 11.85 14.84
CA ASN A 59 2.69 10.66 14.43
C ASN A 59 3.33 9.78 13.36
N TYR A 60 4.49 10.14 12.80
CA TYR A 60 5.05 9.40 11.65
C TYR A 60 5.35 7.94 12.01
N MET A 61 6.10 7.74 13.10
CA MET A 61 6.50 6.40 13.52
C MET A 61 5.31 5.60 14.07
N SER A 62 4.44 6.24 14.88
CA SER A 62 3.25 5.58 15.42
C SER A 62 2.26 5.17 14.33
N ASN A 63 2.01 6.02 13.33
CA ASN A 63 1.10 5.70 12.23
C ASN A 63 1.71 4.63 11.31
N ALA A 64 3.03 4.65 11.07
CA ALA A 64 3.70 3.60 10.30
C ALA A 64 3.47 2.23 10.95
N VAL A 65 3.65 2.17 12.27
CA VAL A 65 3.42 0.93 13.02
C VAL A 65 1.94 0.56 13.05
N ALA A 66 1.08 1.47 13.52
CA ALA A 66 -0.33 1.19 13.77
C ALA A 66 -1.13 0.91 12.50
N TYR A 67 -0.86 1.64 11.40
CA TYR A 67 -1.68 1.51 10.18
C TYR A 67 -1.18 0.38 9.28
N TYR A 68 0.12 0.06 9.29
CA TYR A 68 0.70 -0.83 8.29
C TYR A 68 1.51 -1.99 8.87
N VAL A 69 2.36 -1.77 9.88
CA VAL A 69 3.20 -2.87 10.40
C VAL A 69 2.39 -3.84 11.26
N GLN A 70 1.69 -3.33 12.27
CA GLN A 70 0.90 -4.15 13.20
C GLN A 70 -0.15 -5.03 12.49
N PRO A 71 -1.01 -4.52 11.57
CA PRO A 71 -2.06 -5.34 10.96
C PRO A 71 -1.56 -6.45 10.02
N THR A 72 -0.31 -6.36 9.52
CA THR A 72 0.29 -7.49 8.79
C THR A 72 0.59 -8.68 9.71
N GLY A 73 0.63 -8.46 11.03
CA GLY A 73 1.08 -9.41 12.04
C GLY A 73 2.58 -9.70 12.02
N SER A 74 3.37 -8.89 11.31
CA SER A 74 4.82 -8.96 11.35
C SER A 74 5.41 -8.77 12.77
N CYS A 75 4.62 -8.23 13.71
CA CYS A 75 5.01 -8.08 15.11
C CYS A 75 4.76 -9.31 15.99
N GLY A 76 4.20 -10.38 15.43
CA GLY A 76 3.87 -11.61 16.15
C GLY A 76 2.54 -11.53 16.88
N ALA A 77 2.42 -12.25 18.01
CA ALA A 77 1.19 -12.32 18.79
C ALA A 77 1.02 -11.16 19.79
N ALA A 78 2.02 -10.30 19.94
CA ALA A 78 2.01 -9.12 20.78
C ALA A 78 2.09 -7.84 19.93
N ASP A 79 1.94 -6.69 20.57
CA ASP A 79 2.26 -5.40 19.96
C ASP A 79 3.74 -5.33 19.59
N CYS A 80 4.06 -4.58 18.54
CA CYS A 80 5.45 -4.32 18.16
C CYS A 80 6.26 -3.76 19.34
N ALA A 81 7.57 -4.04 19.35
CA ALA A 81 8.49 -3.31 20.20
C ALA A 81 8.56 -1.83 19.76
N GLU A 82 9.19 -0.99 20.59
CA GLU A 82 9.37 0.43 20.28
C GLU A 82 10.05 0.60 18.90
N PRO A 83 9.44 1.36 17.97
CA PRO A 83 10.00 1.54 16.63
C PRO A 83 11.33 2.30 16.69
N VAL A 84 12.29 1.85 15.88
CA VAL A 84 13.61 2.47 15.73
C VAL A 84 13.64 3.29 14.43
N PRO A 85 14.07 4.56 14.48
CA PRO A 85 14.14 5.42 13.31
C PRO A 85 15.41 5.15 12.49
N VAL A 86 15.29 5.22 11.17
CA VAL A 86 16.43 5.10 10.24
C VAL A 86 16.66 6.43 9.53
N PRO A 87 17.31 7.42 10.18
CA PRO A 87 17.53 8.74 9.59
C PRO A 87 18.58 8.67 8.47
N TYR A 88 18.31 9.35 7.36
CA TYR A 88 19.22 9.45 6.22
C TYR A 88 18.96 10.76 5.45
N ILE A 89 19.62 10.96 4.31
CA ILE A 89 19.52 12.22 3.56
C ILE A 89 18.07 12.53 3.12
N ALA A 90 17.31 11.53 2.65
CA ALA A 90 15.90 11.62 2.24
C ALA A 90 15.58 12.81 1.30
N GLN A 91 16.43 13.07 0.30
CA GLN A 91 16.27 14.17 -0.68
C GLN A 91 16.15 13.66 -2.11
N PHE A 92 15.64 14.52 -2.99
CA PHE A 92 15.56 14.25 -4.43
C PHE A 92 15.68 15.55 -5.23
N TRP A 93 16.92 15.93 -5.49
CA TRP A 93 17.26 16.98 -6.45
C TRP A 93 16.73 16.65 -7.86
N PRO A 94 16.26 17.63 -8.66
CA PRO A 94 16.21 19.08 -8.43
C PRO A 94 14.83 19.59 -7.99
N PHE A 95 13.97 18.74 -7.42
CA PHE A 95 12.56 19.11 -7.23
C PHE A 95 12.41 20.12 -6.08
N PRO A 96 11.74 21.28 -6.29
CA PRO A 96 11.64 22.35 -5.31
C PRO A 96 10.54 22.12 -4.26
N PHE A 97 10.28 20.85 -3.90
CA PHE A 97 9.32 20.52 -2.85
C PHE A 97 9.96 20.66 -1.46
N ALA A 98 9.14 21.02 -0.46
CA ALA A 98 9.61 21.18 0.90
C ALA A 98 10.28 19.89 1.41
N GLY A 99 11.47 20.02 1.99
CA GLY A 99 12.26 18.88 2.49
C GLY A 99 13.06 18.12 1.43
N TRP A 100 12.78 18.28 0.13
CA TRP A 100 13.42 17.49 -0.94
C TRP A 100 14.83 17.98 -1.32
N GLY A 101 15.31 19.06 -0.70
CA GLY A 101 16.64 19.64 -0.93
C GLY A 101 16.70 20.64 -2.10
N GLY A 102 15.66 20.75 -2.92
CA GLY A 102 15.57 21.75 -3.98
C GLY A 102 16.74 21.68 -4.96
N LEU A 103 17.30 22.83 -5.33
CA LEU A 103 18.39 22.93 -6.32
C LEU A 103 19.79 22.63 -5.75
N GLU A 104 19.92 22.48 -4.43
CA GLU A 104 21.20 22.27 -3.72
C GLU A 104 21.27 20.92 -2.98
N GLY A 105 20.16 20.18 -2.97
CA GLY A 105 20.04 18.90 -2.29
C GLY A 105 20.81 17.77 -2.95
N ALA A 106 20.82 16.63 -2.27
CA ALA A 106 21.37 15.40 -2.82
C ALA A 106 20.52 14.88 -3.97
N LYS A 107 21.21 14.28 -4.95
CA LYS A 107 20.57 13.51 -6.01
C LYS A 107 20.03 12.18 -5.48
N TRP A 108 19.13 11.56 -6.25
CA TRP A 108 18.41 10.35 -5.84
C TRP A 108 19.34 9.23 -5.36
N ASN A 109 20.28 8.78 -6.19
CA ASN A 109 21.16 7.65 -5.85
C ASN A 109 22.04 7.96 -4.62
N VAL A 110 22.51 9.21 -4.47
CA VAL A 110 23.28 9.64 -3.28
C VAL A 110 22.41 9.54 -2.02
N SER A 111 21.17 10.02 -2.10
CA SER A 111 20.23 9.95 -0.99
C SER A 111 19.92 8.50 -0.62
N VAL A 112 19.51 7.69 -1.60
CA VAL A 112 19.20 6.25 -1.40
C VAL A 112 20.41 5.49 -0.86
N ALA A 113 21.62 5.71 -1.37
CA ALA A 113 22.82 5.05 -0.87
C ALA A 113 23.10 5.36 0.61
N SER A 114 22.83 6.60 1.04
CA SER A 114 22.94 6.95 2.47
C SER A 114 21.92 6.21 3.33
N GLY A 115 20.70 6.03 2.83
CA GLY A 115 19.65 5.25 3.50
C GLY A 115 19.99 3.77 3.57
N VAL A 116 20.48 3.18 2.48
CA VAL A 116 20.97 1.79 2.45
C VAL A 116 22.08 1.59 3.46
N THR A 117 23.06 2.51 3.50
CA THR A 117 24.15 2.45 4.49
C THR A 117 23.62 2.49 5.92
N ARG A 118 22.69 3.41 6.23
CA ARG A 118 22.11 3.52 7.57
C ARG A 118 21.31 2.27 7.96
N LEU A 119 20.42 1.81 7.10
CA LEU A 119 19.57 0.63 7.36
C LEU A 119 20.42 -0.63 7.51
N THR A 120 21.41 -0.85 6.64
CA THR A 120 22.33 -1.98 6.78
C THR A 120 23.11 -1.90 8.09
N SER A 121 23.55 -0.72 8.52
CA SER A 121 24.24 -0.56 9.81
C SER A 121 23.37 -0.97 11.00
N GLU A 122 22.06 -0.72 10.96
CA GLU A 122 21.13 -1.19 12.00
C GLU A 122 21.02 -2.71 11.99
N LEU A 123 20.83 -3.30 10.81
CA LEU A 123 20.61 -4.74 10.64
C LEU A 123 21.85 -5.62 10.88
N VAL A 124 23.05 -5.04 10.91
CA VAL A 124 24.28 -5.78 11.31
C VAL A 124 24.79 -5.38 12.69
N GLY A 125 24.20 -4.34 13.29
CA GLY A 125 24.59 -3.77 14.57
C GLY A 125 23.53 -4.04 15.65
N ASP A 126 22.99 -2.96 16.20
CA ASP A 126 22.10 -3.00 17.38
C ASP A 126 20.79 -3.74 17.12
N ASN A 127 20.35 -3.81 15.86
CA ASN A 127 19.11 -4.45 15.44
C ASN A 127 19.38 -5.65 14.53
N ASN A 128 20.43 -6.42 14.81
CA ASN A 128 20.72 -7.66 14.08
C ASN A 128 19.62 -8.71 14.28
N PRO A 129 18.89 -9.14 13.22
CA PRO A 129 17.76 -10.05 13.36
C PRO A 129 18.15 -11.42 13.92
N SER A 130 17.39 -11.90 14.90
CA SER A 130 17.55 -13.25 15.47
C SER A 130 16.24 -13.75 16.07
N ALA A 131 16.17 -15.03 16.46
CA ALA A 131 14.97 -15.57 17.11
C ALA A 131 14.58 -14.84 18.40
N ALA A 132 15.55 -14.25 19.11
CA ALA A 132 15.31 -13.44 20.30
C ALA A 132 15.05 -11.95 20.00
N HIS A 133 15.29 -11.52 18.77
CA HIS A 133 15.16 -10.14 18.31
C HIS A 133 14.70 -10.11 16.84
N PRO A 134 13.43 -10.48 16.55
CA PRO A 134 12.90 -10.37 15.21
C PRO A 134 12.73 -8.90 14.81
N VAL A 135 12.90 -8.61 13.52
CA VAL A 135 12.93 -7.26 12.98
C VAL A 135 11.93 -7.12 11.83
N VAL A 136 11.25 -5.97 11.78
CA VAL A 136 10.41 -5.59 10.64
C VAL A 136 10.99 -4.34 10.01
N VAL A 137 11.37 -4.38 8.74
CA VAL A 137 11.79 -3.18 8.02
C VAL A 137 10.58 -2.53 7.38
N PHE A 138 10.26 -1.32 7.81
CA PHE A 138 9.22 -0.50 7.20
C PHE A 138 9.85 0.53 6.26
N GLY A 139 9.36 0.62 5.03
CA GLY A 139 9.82 1.61 4.06
C GLY A 139 8.67 2.37 3.41
N TYR A 140 8.77 3.70 3.33
CA TYR A 140 7.80 4.55 2.63
C TYR A 140 8.43 5.35 1.49
N SER A 141 7.84 5.29 0.29
CA SER A 141 8.31 6.07 -0.87
C SER A 141 9.81 5.83 -1.16
N GLN A 142 10.68 6.84 -1.12
CA GLN A 142 12.13 6.64 -1.25
C GLN A 142 12.70 5.67 -0.19
N GLY A 143 12.13 5.63 1.01
CA GLY A 143 12.48 4.65 2.04
C GLY A 143 12.09 3.22 1.67
N ALA A 144 11.06 3.04 0.85
CA ALA A 144 10.74 1.73 0.27
C ALA A 144 11.79 1.32 -0.76
N THR A 145 12.30 2.23 -1.60
CA THR A 145 13.46 1.96 -2.48
C THR A 145 14.70 1.52 -1.68
N VAL A 146 15.01 2.22 -0.59
CA VAL A 146 16.10 1.83 0.32
C VAL A 146 15.89 0.41 0.86
N ALA A 147 14.68 0.13 1.35
CA ALA A 147 14.33 -1.18 1.88
C ALA A 147 14.38 -2.28 0.81
N SER A 148 13.94 -2.03 -0.42
CA SER A 148 14.01 -2.97 -1.55
C SER A 148 15.45 -3.35 -1.92
N ILE A 149 16.36 -2.37 -1.93
CA ILE A 149 17.79 -2.64 -2.16
C ILE A 149 18.37 -3.48 -1.03
N VAL A 150 18.07 -3.14 0.23
CA VAL A 150 18.54 -3.91 1.38
C VAL A 150 17.95 -5.32 1.39
N LYS A 151 16.66 -5.50 1.07
CA LYS A 151 16.05 -6.83 0.90
C LYS A 151 16.82 -7.67 -0.12
N GLY A 152 17.18 -7.11 -1.27
CA GLY A 152 18.01 -7.78 -2.27
C GLY A 152 19.38 -8.20 -1.74
N ASN A 153 20.04 -7.34 -0.96
CA ASN A 153 21.34 -7.65 -0.34
C ASN A 153 21.26 -8.76 0.72
N LEU A 154 20.07 -9.07 1.23
CA LEU A 154 19.81 -10.10 2.24
C LEU A 154 19.30 -11.42 1.63
N ALA A 155 19.24 -11.54 0.31
CA ALA A 155 18.74 -12.72 -0.39
C ALA A 155 19.56 -14.00 -0.09
N ASP A 156 20.84 -13.86 0.24
CA ASP A 156 21.75 -14.99 0.52
C ASP A 156 21.78 -15.40 2.00
N LEU A 157 20.96 -14.78 2.87
CA LEU A 157 20.82 -15.20 4.27
C LEU A 157 20.31 -16.65 4.38
N THR A 158 20.61 -17.31 5.51
CA THR A 158 20.03 -18.64 5.79
C THR A 158 18.53 -18.52 6.05
N ASP A 159 17.78 -19.60 5.81
CA ASP A 159 16.33 -19.62 6.07
C ASP A 159 16.00 -19.27 7.53
N GLU A 160 16.84 -19.68 8.48
CA GLU A 160 16.71 -19.33 9.91
C GLU A 160 16.84 -17.83 10.15
N GLN A 161 17.77 -17.16 9.46
CA GLN A 161 17.93 -15.70 9.57
C GLN A 161 16.75 -14.97 8.92
N LYS A 162 16.31 -15.44 7.75
CA LYS A 162 15.19 -14.86 7.00
C LYS A 162 13.87 -14.93 7.77
N GLN A 163 13.63 -15.99 8.55
CA GLN A 163 12.42 -16.13 9.39
C GLN A 163 12.29 -15.05 10.47
N ASN A 164 13.39 -14.40 10.85
CA ASN A 164 13.39 -13.34 11.86
C ASN A 164 13.33 -11.94 11.25
N LEU A 165 13.08 -11.85 9.95
CA LEU A 165 13.03 -10.60 9.20
C LEU A 165 11.76 -10.54 8.35
N SER A 166 11.10 -9.39 8.33
CA SER A 166 10.04 -9.12 7.36
C SER A 166 10.10 -7.67 6.87
N PHE A 167 9.43 -7.41 5.75
CA PHE A 167 9.38 -6.09 5.11
C PHE A 167 7.93 -5.62 4.96
N VAL A 168 7.69 -4.34 5.24
CA VAL A 168 6.42 -3.66 4.97
C VAL A 168 6.73 -2.40 4.18
N LEU A 169 6.30 -2.36 2.92
CA LEU A 169 6.59 -1.30 1.97
C LEU A 169 5.30 -0.58 1.62
N ILE A 170 5.27 0.74 1.76
CA ILE A 170 4.15 1.57 1.34
C ILE A 170 4.59 2.60 0.29
N GLY A 171 3.72 2.87 -0.68
CA GLY A 171 4.03 3.84 -1.74
C GLY A 171 5.31 3.50 -2.51
N ASN A 172 5.57 2.20 -2.73
CA ASN A 172 6.84 1.70 -3.24
C ASN A 172 7.12 2.09 -4.70
N PRO A 173 8.12 2.94 -5.00
CA PRO A 173 8.47 3.30 -6.37
C PRO A 173 8.99 2.12 -7.19
N ASN A 174 9.54 1.11 -6.52
CA ASN A 174 10.12 -0.10 -7.10
C ASN A 174 9.16 -1.29 -7.07
N ARG A 175 7.86 -1.07 -6.89
CA ARG A 175 6.84 -2.12 -7.04
C ARG A 175 6.91 -2.66 -8.48
N PRO A 176 7.12 -3.98 -8.71
CA PRO A 176 7.42 -4.51 -10.04
C PRO A 176 6.40 -4.12 -11.13
N ASP A 177 5.10 -4.26 -10.84
CA ASP A 177 4.05 -3.64 -11.65
C ASP A 177 3.36 -2.51 -10.85
N GLY A 178 3.34 -1.31 -11.43
CA GLY A 178 2.77 -0.10 -10.82
C GLY A 178 3.82 0.89 -10.32
N GLY A 179 5.00 0.44 -9.90
CA GLY A 179 6.06 1.32 -9.43
C GLY A 179 6.57 2.27 -10.53
N LEU A 180 6.56 3.58 -10.29
CA LEU A 180 7.01 4.60 -11.26
C LEU A 180 8.46 4.38 -11.70
N PHE A 181 9.32 3.88 -10.80
CA PHE A 181 10.71 3.58 -11.15
C PHE A 181 10.84 2.36 -12.05
N GLU A 182 9.89 1.42 -11.95
CA GLU A 182 9.81 0.26 -12.85
C GLU A 182 9.18 0.64 -14.18
N ARG A 183 8.17 1.52 -14.17
CA ARG A 183 7.62 2.09 -15.41
C ARG A 183 8.68 2.76 -16.27
N LEU A 184 9.61 3.48 -15.63
CA LEU A 184 10.70 4.21 -16.30
C LEU A 184 11.96 3.36 -16.57
N ALA A 185 11.91 2.04 -16.38
CA ALA A 185 13.08 1.15 -16.53
C ALA A 185 13.87 1.33 -17.83
N ILE A 186 13.19 1.66 -18.95
CA ILE A 186 13.84 1.90 -20.25
C ILE A 186 14.86 3.06 -20.23
N LEU A 187 14.75 3.98 -19.28
CA LEU A 187 15.69 5.08 -19.11
C LEU A 187 17.01 4.65 -18.45
N GLY A 188 17.05 3.48 -17.82
CA GLY A 188 18.22 3.00 -17.06
C GLY A 188 18.62 4.01 -15.98
N THR A 189 19.91 4.37 -15.93
CA THR A 189 20.39 5.46 -15.09
C THR A 189 20.41 6.77 -15.86
N VAL A 190 19.68 7.77 -15.37
CA VAL A 190 19.68 9.14 -15.94
C VAL A 190 20.79 9.96 -15.26
N PRO A 191 21.92 10.28 -15.94
CA PRO A 191 23.11 10.82 -15.27
C PRO A 191 22.92 12.21 -14.63
N ILE A 192 22.05 13.04 -15.21
CA ILE A 192 21.78 14.39 -14.69
C ILE A 192 21.07 14.28 -13.35
N LEU A 193 19.98 13.50 -13.29
CA LEU A 193 19.23 13.24 -12.07
C LEU A 193 19.99 12.34 -11.09
N ASP A 194 20.96 11.55 -11.59
CA ASP A 194 21.59 10.45 -10.87
C ASP A 194 20.53 9.59 -10.17
N ALA A 195 19.58 9.11 -10.99
CA ALA A 195 18.50 8.23 -10.59
C ALA A 195 18.54 7.00 -11.49
N THR A 196 18.57 5.83 -10.88
CA THR A 196 18.54 4.54 -11.57
C THR A 196 17.13 3.96 -11.52
N PHE A 197 16.57 3.68 -12.69
CA PHE A 197 15.25 3.08 -12.90
C PHE A 197 15.35 1.60 -13.25
N GLY A 198 14.25 0.86 -13.11
CA GLY A 198 14.19 -0.57 -13.43
C GLY A 198 14.94 -1.44 -12.43
N GLN A 199 14.70 -1.22 -11.14
CA GLN A 199 15.29 -1.98 -10.03
C GLN A 199 14.15 -2.57 -9.19
N PRO A 200 13.41 -3.54 -9.74
CA PRO A 200 12.18 -4.02 -9.14
C PRO A 200 12.51 -4.64 -7.78
N THR A 201 11.61 -4.41 -6.82
CA THR A 201 11.70 -5.03 -5.49
C THR A 201 11.76 -6.54 -5.67
N PRO A 202 12.82 -7.22 -5.20
CA PRO A 202 12.94 -8.67 -5.36
C PRO A 202 11.75 -9.39 -4.72
N THR A 203 11.25 -10.45 -5.37
CA THR A 203 10.02 -11.16 -4.97
C THR A 203 10.27 -12.58 -4.49
N ASP A 204 11.51 -13.05 -4.55
CA ASP A 204 11.90 -14.46 -4.36
C ASP A 204 13.12 -14.61 -3.44
N THR A 205 13.29 -13.69 -2.50
CA THR A 205 14.38 -13.73 -1.51
C THR A 205 14.11 -14.73 -0.38
N GLY A 206 12.85 -15.12 -0.20
CA GLY A 206 12.39 -15.94 0.92
C GLY A 206 12.14 -15.12 2.20
N ILE A 207 12.15 -13.80 2.11
CA ILE A 207 11.85 -12.89 3.23
C ILE A 207 10.44 -12.35 3.05
N GLN A 208 9.56 -12.62 4.01
CA GLN A 208 8.16 -12.22 3.93
C GLN A 208 8.03 -10.70 3.77
N THR A 209 7.30 -10.28 2.74
CA THR A 209 7.12 -8.87 2.39
C THR A 209 5.65 -8.54 2.16
N TYR A 210 5.22 -7.37 2.63
CA TYR A 210 3.94 -6.77 2.31
C TYR A 210 4.19 -5.47 1.53
N ASP A 211 3.79 -5.41 0.27
CA ASP A 211 3.84 -4.20 -0.57
C ASP A 211 2.42 -3.64 -0.69
N ILE A 212 2.19 -2.48 -0.09
CA ILE A 212 0.87 -1.88 0.11
C ILE A 212 0.81 -0.57 -0.67
N ALA A 213 -0.16 -0.45 -1.57
CA ALA A 213 -0.41 0.75 -2.35
C ALA A 213 -1.84 1.26 -2.16
N LEU A 214 -2.02 2.57 -2.21
CA LEU A 214 -3.32 3.20 -2.47
C LEU A 214 -3.53 3.23 -3.99
N GLN A 215 -4.70 2.79 -4.46
CA GLN A 215 -5.01 2.75 -5.89
C GLN A 215 -4.89 4.15 -6.50
N TYR A 216 -4.30 4.21 -7.70
CA TYR A 216 -3.97 5.43 -8.42
C TYR A 216 -2.89 6.31 -7.80
N ASP A 217 -2.18 5.87 -6.76
CA ASP A 217 -0.94 6.50 -6.34
C ASP A 217 0.03 6.59 -7.54
N GLY A 218 0.36 7.80 -7.98
CA GLY A 218 1.23 8.01 -9.15
C GLY A 218 2.66 7.48 -9.02
N VAL A 219 3.07 7.02 -7.83
CA VAL A 219 4.39 6.43 -7.58
C VAL A 219 4.34 4.91 -7.45
N ALA A 220 3.34 4.37 -6.77
CA ALA A 220 3.24 2.93 -6.48
C ALA A 220 2.23 2.20 -7.37
N ASP A 221 1.34 2.95 -8.01
CA ASP A 221 0.30 2.47 -8.91
C ASP A 221 0.18 3.41 -10.13
N ALA A 222 1.28 3.54 -10.87
CA ALA A 222 1.35 4.25 -12.13
C ALA A 222 0.82 3.37 -13.28
N PRO A 223 0.11 3.93 -14.28
CA PRO A 223 -0.42 3.18 -15.41
C PRO A 223 0.72 2.56 -16.24
N SER A 224 0.49 1.43 -16.90
CA SER A 224 1.46 0.83 -17.81
C SER A 224 1.37 1.41 -19.22
N TRP A 225 0.18 1.84 -19.68
CA TRP A 225 -0.03 2.34 -21.04
C TRP A 225 0.04 3.87 -21.11
N VAL A 226 1.14 4.40 -21.67
CA VAL A 226 1.44 5.85 -21.68
C VAL A 226 0.63 6.67 -22.69
N LEU A 227 -0.08 6.03 -23.63
CA LEU A 227 -0.92 6.76 -24.58
C LEU A 227 -2.36 6.96 -24.08
N ASN A 228 -2.66 6.58 -22.82
CA ASN A 228 -3.91 6.94 -22.17
C ASN A 228 -3.76 8.26 -21.40
N PRO A 229 -4.20 9.41 -21.96
CA PRO A 229 -4.03 10.71 -21.31
C PRO A 229 -4.84 10.83 -20.01
N LEU A 230 -5.99 10.15 -19.90
CA LEU A 230 -6.79 10.18 -18.68
C LEU A 230 -6.10 9.42 -17.55
N ALA A 231 -5.55 8.24 -17.84
CA ALA A 231 -4.81 7.47 -16.85
C ALA A 231 -3.55 8.22 -16.38
N LEU A 232 -2.82 8.86 -17.30
CA LEU A 232 -1.66 9.69 -16.94
C LEU A 232 -2.04 10.92 -16.11
N ALA A 233 -3.12 11.63 -16.48
CA ALA A 233 -3.60 12.77 -15.71
C ALA A 233 -4.08 12.35 -14.31
N ASN A 234 -4.77 11.21 -14.21
CA ASN A 234 -5.20 10.65 -12.94
C ASN A 234 -4.02 10.21 -12.06
N ALA A 235 -2.99 9.60 -12.63
CA ALA A 235 -1.77 9.24 -11.90
C ALA A 235 -0.99 10.47 -11.42
N LEU A 236 -0.93 11.54 -12.23
CA LEU A 236 -0.33 12.81 -11.80
C LEU A 236 -1.12 13.45 -10.64
N ALA A 237 -2.45 13.43 -10.72
CA ALA A 237 -3.28 13.83 -9.60
C ALA A 237 -3.08 12.90 -8.39
N GLY A 238 -2.88 11.60 -8.61
CA GLY A 238 -2.55 10.62 -7.60
C GLY A 238 -1.24 10.90 -6.87
N PHE A 239 -0.18 11.27 -7.60
CA PHE A 239 1.06 11.76 -6.99
C PHE A 239 0.79 12.96 -6.05
N GLN A 240 -0.06 13.88 -6.49
CA GLN A 240 -0.35 15.12 -5.78
C GLN A 240 -1.26 14.94 -4.55
N TYR A 241 -2.27 14.07 -4.64
CA TYR A 241 -3.36 13.96 -3.67
C TYR A 241 -3.40 12.64 -2.91
N VAL A 242 -2.76 11.58 -3.42
CA VAL A 242 -2.77 10.24 -2.81
C VAL A 242 -1.42 9.93 -2.17
N HIS A 243 -0.33 10.03 -2.93
CA HIS A 243 0.99 9.50 -2.55
C HIS A 243 1.48 9.99 -1.18
N GLY A 244 1.20 11.26 -0.87
CA GLY A 244 1.59 11.89 0.39
C GLY A 244 0.81 11.41 1.61
N THR A 245 -0.35 10.78 1.45
CA THR A 245 -1.34 10.71 2.55
C THR A 245 -1.28 9.46 3.41
N TYR A 246 -0.46 8.45 3.06
CA TYR A 246 -0.44 7.14 3.73
C TYR A 246 -0.33 7.21 5.26
N LEU A 247 0.41 8.18 5.79
CA LEU A 247 0.62 8.32 7.24
C LEU A 247 -0.15 9.50 7.84
N ASP A 248 -1.12 10.05 7.12
CA ASP A 248 -1.90 11.18 7.62
C ASP A 248 -2.83 10.74 8.76
N PRO A 249 -3.04 11.58 9.80
CA PRO A 249 -2.42 12.88 9.99
C PRO A 249 -1.00 12.76 10.55
N ARG A 250 -0.04 13.48 9.96
CA ARG A 250 1.36 13.54 10.43
C ARG A 250 1.88 14.98 10.43
N GLY A 251 2.93 15.22 11.19
CA GLY A 251 3.57 16.54 11.24
C GLY A 251 2.59 17.63 11.69
N ASP A 252 2.28 18.57 10.79
CA ASP A 252 1.35 19.69 10.97
C ASP A 252 0.01 19.52 10.24
N ASP A 253 -0.29 18.32 9.74
CA ASP A 253 -1.55 18.04 9.07
C ASP A 253 -2.76 18.20 10.02
N PRO A 254 -3.95 18.58 9.48
CA PRO A 254 -5.17 18.62 10.26
C PRO A 254 -5.49 17.26 10.88
N ALA A 255 -6.09 17.24 12.08
CA ALA A 255 -6.49 16.00 12.75
C ALA A 255 -7.52 15.16 11.94
N THR A 256 -8.20 15.77 10.97
CA THR A 256 -9.14 15.11 10.06
C THR A 256 -8.48 14.54 8.80
N ALA A 257 -7.18 14.76 8.59
CA ALA A 257 -6.46 14.18 7.47
C ALA A 257 -6.39 12.66 7.62
N THR A 258 -6.42 11.96 6.49
CA THR A 258 -6.57 10.50 6.44
C THR A 258 -5.77 9.94 5.27
N PRO A 259 -5.40 8.64 5.29
CA PRO A 259 -4.85 7.94 4.13
C PRO A 259 -5.82 7.90 2.96
N TYR A 260 -5.83 8.97 2.17
CA TYR A 260 -6.72 9.20 1.03
C TYR A 260 -8.19 8.82 1.32
N GLY A 261 -8.73 9.36 2.42
CA GLY A 261 -10.12 9.14 2.83
C GLY A 261 -10.37 7.85 3.60
N TYR A 262 -9.39 6.99 3.82
CA TYR A 262 -9.52 5.83 4.70
C TYR A 262 -9.38 6.23 6.17
N THR A 263 -10.23 5.72 7.06
CA THR A 263 -9.91 5.80 8.49
C THR A 263 -8.76 4.84 8.84
N PRO A 264 -8.03 5.06 9.94
CA PRO A 264 -7.02 4.12 10.43
C PRO A 264 -7.53 2.67 10.52
N GLU A 265 -8.76 2.50 11.02
CA GLU A 265 -9.42 1.21 11.18
C GLU A 265 -9.71 0.56 9.82
N GLN A 266 -10.09 1.35 8.82
CA GLN A 266 -10.28 0.84 7.45
C GLN A 266 -8.96 0.38 6.81
N VAL A 267 -7.85 1.10 7.04
CA VAL A 267 -6.53 0.65 6.57
C VAL A 267 -6.13 -0.66 7.23
N GLN A 268 -6.28 -0.75 8.56
CA GLN A 268 -5.97 -1.95 9.34
C GLN A 268 -6.81 -3.14 8.87
N ALA A 269 -8.14 -2.97 8.80
CA ALA A 269 -9.04 -4.02 8.37
C ALA A 269 -8.75 -4.49 6.94
N ALA A 270 -8.41 -3.59 6.02
CA ALA A 270 -8.04 -3.98 4.65
C ALA A 270 -6.82 -4.92 4.62
N ILE A 271 -5.80 -4.60 5.43
CA ILE A 271 -4.57 -5.40 5.53
C ILE A 271 -4.83 -6.73 6.25
N GLU A 272 -5.60 -6.73 7.32
CA GLU A 272 -5.98 -7.93 8.07
C GLU A 272 -6.81 -8.89 7.20
N ASN A 273 -7.78 -8.36 6.45
CA ASN A 273 -8.59 -9.14 5.51
C ASN A 273 -7.71 -9.75 4.41
N ALA A 274 -6.82 -8.97 3.81
CA ALA A 274 -5.85 -9.44 2.80
C ALA A 274 -4.91 -10.52 3.34
N LYS A 275 -4.47 -10.40 4.59
CA LYS A 275 -3.65 -11.41 5.26
C LYS A 275 -4.44 -12.69 5.53
N ALA A 276 -5.67 -12.58 6.01
CA ALA A 276 -6.54 -13.71 6.34
C ALA A 276 -6.91 -14.52 5.09
N ASN A 277 -7.20 -13.83 3.99
CA ASN A 277 -7.49 -14.44 2.70
C ASN A 277 -6.99 -13.54 1.57
N CYS A 278 -5.81 -13.82 1.02
CA CYS A 278 -5.26 -13.02 -0.06
C CYS A 278 -5.93 -13.37 -1.40
N SER A 279 -6.86 -12.52 -1.84
CA SER A 279 -7.63 -12.74 -3.07
C SER A 279 -8.03 -11.43 -3.74
N ALA A 280 -8.68 -11.54 -4.90
CA ALA A 280 -9.23 -10.38 -5.61
C ALA A 280 -10.23 -9.59 -4.75
N GLU A 281 -11.04 -10.28 -3.95
CA GLU A 281 -12.05 -9.70 -3.06
C GLU A 281 -11.43 -8.88 -1.92
N THR A 282 -10.23 -9.23 -1.46
CA THR A 282 -9.49 -8.50 -0.43
C THR A 282 -8.40 -7.60 -1.04
N HIS A 283 -8.46 -7.38 -2.35
CA HIS A 283 -7.51 -6.59 -3.12
C HIS A 283 -6.05 -6.99 -2.91
N CYS A 284 -5.83 -8.29 -2.72
CA CYS A 284 -4.54 -8.89 -2.46
C CYS A 284 -4.12 -9.85 -3.57
N GLN A 285 -2.84 -9.78 -3.96
CA GLN A 285 -2.22 -10.73 -4.88
C GLN A 285 -0.96 -11.31 -4.26
N LYS A 286 -0.82 -12.63 -4.34
CA LYS A 286 0.42 -13.34 -4.06
C LYS A 286 0.60 -14.42 -5.09
N VAL A 287 1.63 -14.29 -5.92
CA VAL A 287 1.98 -15.30 -6.93
C VAL A 287 2.66 -16.49 -6.26
N ASP A 288 2.41 -17.69 -6.77
CA ASP A 288 3.08 -18.90 -6.29
C ASP A 288 4.61 -18.77 -6.41
N GLY A 289 5.32 -19.05 -5.32
CA GLY A 289 6.78 -18.88 -5.22
C GLY A 289 7.24 -17.47 -4.85
N SER A 290 6.35 -16.48 -4.83
CA SER A 290 6.65 -15.13 -4.32
C SER A 290 6.64 -15.09 -2.79
N ASP A 291 7.60 -14.37 -2.21
CA ASP A 291 7.65 -14.01 -0.78
C ASP A 291 6.83 -12.75 -0.45
N THR A 292 6.26 -12.11 -1.46
CA THR A 292 5.62 -10.79 -1.36
C THR A 292 4.10 -10.86 -1.56
N TYR A 293 3.36 -10.28 -0.62
CA TYR A 293 1.92 -9.97 -0.71
C TYR A 293 1.75 -8.55 -1.24
N TYR A 294 1.01 -8.39 -2.33
CA TYR A 294 0.68 -7.10 -2.92
C TYR A 294 -0.75 -6.72 -2.55
N ILE A 295 -0.91 -5.69 -1.72
CA ILE A 295 -2.21 -5.18 -1.28
C ILE A 295 -2.45 -3.83 -1.93
N THR A 296 -3.61 -3.63 -2.56
CA THR A 296 -3.94 -2.36 -3.24
C THR A 296 -5.28 -1.85 -2.74
N LEU A 297 -5.27 -0.86 -1.86
CA LEU A 297 -6.49 -0.28 -1.29
C LEU A 297 -7.22 0.52 -2.38
N PRO A 298 -8.47 0.18 -2.73
CA PRO A 298 -9.20 0.86 -3.79
C PRO A 298 -9.40 2.35 -3.53
N ALA A 299 -9.45 3.16 -4.58
CA ALA A 299 -9.70 4.58 -4.41
C ALA A 299 -11.18 4.82 -4.12
N LYS A 300 -11.50 5.58 -3.06
CA LYS A 300 -12.88 6.04 -2.80
C LYS A 300 -13.36 7.02 -3.86
N THR A 301 -12.44 7.83 -4.37
CA THR A 301 -12.68 8.84 -5.41
C THR A 301 -11.51 8.88 -6.37
N LEU A 302 -11.74 9.17 -7.64
CA LEU A 302 -10.67 9.30 -8.62
C LEU A 302 -9.82 10.54 -8.31
N PRO A 303 -8.48 10.44 -8.22
CA PRO A 303 -7.62 11.59 -7.94
C PRO A 303 -7.81 12.77 -8.90
N ILE A 304 -8.11 12.52 -10.18
CA ILE A 304 -8.40 13.58 -11.16
C ILE A 304 -9.64 14.41 -10.81
N MET A 305 -10.53 13.89 -9.97
CA MET A 305 -11.73 14.58 -9.51
C MET A 305 -11.46 15.52 -8.33
N GLN A 306 -10.36 15.31 -7.59
CA GLN A 306 -10.04 16.08 -6.38
C GLN A 306 -9.96 17.60 -6.60
N PRO A 307 -9.34 18.14 -7.68
CA PRO A 307 -9.35 19.59 -7.93
C PRO A 307 -10.75 20.19 -8.06
N PHE A 308 -11.71 19.44 -8.59
CA PHE A 308 -13.10 19.91 -8.70
C PHE A 308 -13.75 19.93 -7.32
N LEU A 309 -13.54 18.89 -6.50
CA LEU A 309 -14.04 18.84 -5.13
C LEU A 309 -13.47 19.97 -4.27
N ASP A 310 -12.16 20.20 -4.35
CA ASP A 310 -11.48 21.31 -3.69
C ASP A 310 -12.08 22.67 -4.10
N LEU A 311 -12.40 22.85 -5.38
CA LEU A 311 -13.03 24.06 -5.90
C LEU A 311 -14.47 24.20 -5.38
N GLY A 312 -15.23 23.11 -5.38
CA GLY A 312 -16.60 23.05 -4.83
C GLY A 312 -16.63 23.49 -3.38
N GLU A 313 -15.76 22.94 -2.56
CA GLU A 313 -15.62 23.31 -1.15
C GLU A 313 -15.18 24.76 -0.99
N ALA A 314 -14.13 25.18 -1.70
CA ALA A 314 -13.57 26.52 -1.59
C ALA A 314 -14.57 27.63 -1.97
N THR A 315 -15.47 27.35 -2.92
CA THR A 315 -16.46 28.31 -3.45
C THR A 315 -17.86 28.15 -2.85
N GLY A 316 -18.09 27.14 -2.01
CA GLY A 316 -19.43 26.82 -1.49
C GLY A 316 -20.38 26.23 -2.54
N THR A 317 -19.86 25.66 -3.62
CA THR A 317 -20.65 25.07 -4.73
C THR A 317 -20.68 23.54 -4.72
N SER A 318 -20.26 22.88 -3.63
CA SER A 318 -20.22 21.42 -3.49
C SER A 318 -21.56 20.74 -3.85
N ALA A 319 -22.70 21.35 -3.53
CA ALA A 319 -24.02 20.84 -3.88
C ALA A 319 -24.27 20.70 -5.39
N LEU A 320 -23.53 21.44 -6.22
CA LEU A 320 -23.53 21.31 -7.68
C LEU A 320 -22.39 20.41 -8.18
N VAL A 321 -21.21 20.53 -7.57
CA VAL A 321 -20.01 19.82 -8.02
C VAL A 321 -20.07 18.32 -7.74
N ILE A 322 -20.49 17.92 -6.53
CA ILE A 322 -20.50 16.51 -6.12
C ILE A 322 -21.37 15.64 -7.06
N PRO A 323 -22.64 16.01 -7.38
CA PRO A 323 -23.43 15.22 -8.32
C PRO A 323 -22.79 15.06 -9.71
N LEU A 324 -22.05 16.06 -10.19
CA LEU A 324 -21.36 16.00 -11.48
C LEU A 324 -20.14 15.08 -11.42
N VAL A 325 -19.40 15.10 -10.31
CA VAL A 325 -18.30 14.16 -10.06
C VAL A 325 -18.83 12.74 -9.99
N ASP A 326 -19.90 12.51 -9.22
CA ASP A 326 -20.54 11.20 -9.07
C ASP A 326 -21.05 10.67 -10.43
N LEU A 327 -21.65 11.55 -11.25
CA LEU A 327 -22.09 11.20 -12.61
C LEU A 327 -20.94 10.72 -13.52
N ALA A 328 -19.81 11.42 -13.48
CA ALA A 328 -18.70 11.18 -14.41
C ALA A 328 -17.74 10.08 -13.94
N SER A 329 -17.69 9.79 -12.64
CA SER A 329 -16.66 8.95 -12.02
C SER A 329 -16.64 7.51 -12.54
N PRO A 330 -17.76 6.77 -12.69
CA PRO A 330 -17.73 5.40 -13.20
C PRO A 330 -17.13 5.31 -14.61
N MET A 331 -17.59 6.17 -15.52
CA MET A 331 -17.07 6.22 -16.89
C MET A 331 -15.59 6.61 -16.92
N ALA A 332 -15.21 7.62 -16.15
CA ALA A 332 -13.81 8.04 -16.06
C ALA A 332 -12.94 6.90 -15.52
N GLN A 333 -13.40 6.16 -14.51
CA GLN A 333 -12.69 5.03 -13.93
C GLN A 333 -12.49 3.93 -14.97
N THR A 334 -13.52 3.53 -15.71
CA THR A 334 -13.42 2.52 -16.78
C THR A 334 -12.39 2.94 -17.84
N LEU A 335 -12.40 4.21 -18.27
CA LEU A 335 -11.42 4.72 -19.25
C LEU A 335 -10.00 4.74 -18.68
N ILE A 336 -9.85 5.16 -17.42
CA ILE A 336 -8.56 5.20 -16.70
C ILE A 336 -7.99 3.79 -16.55
N GLU A 337 -8.79 2.81 -16.15
CA GLU A 337 -8.36 1.42 -15.91
C GLU A 337 -7.86 0.73 -17.19
N THR A 338 -8.20 1.21 -18.40
CA THR A 338 -7.55 0.71 -19.63
C THR A 338 -6.05 1.00 -19.68
N GLY A 339 -5.58 1.95 -18.87
CA GLY A 339 -4.18 2.29 -18.70
C GLY A 339 -3.40 1.38 -17.75
N TYR A 340 -4.09 0.50 -17.00
CA TYR A 340 -3.53 -0.23 -15.87
C TYR A 340 -3.43 -1.73 -16.14
N THR A 341 -2.40 -2.34 -15.56
CA THR A 341 -2.26 -3.79 -15.43
C THR A 341 -2.51 -4.16 -13.97
N ARG A 342 -3.45 -5.08 -13.76
CA ARG A 342 -3.93 -5.50 -12.43
C ARG A 342 -3.77 -7.01 -12.22
N THR A 343 -2.97 -7.67 -13.05
CA THR A 343 -3.02 -9.13 -13.20
C THR A 343 -1.97 -9.86 -12.39
N ASP A 344 -0.78 -9.28 -12.29
CA ASP A 344 0.35 -9.86 -11.57
C ASP A 344 1.30 -8.74 -11.15
N TYR A 345 1.19 -8.31 -9.90
CA TYR A 345 2.05 -7.26 -9.36
C TYR A 345 3.52 -7.66 -9.16
N SER A 346 3.86 -8.94 -9.26
CA SER A 346 5.23 -9.44 -9.11
C SER A 346 6.08 -9.30 -10.37
N GLN A 347 5.46 -9.08 -11.53
CA GLN A 347 6.16 -9.02 -12.81
C GLN A 347 6.63 -7.59 -13.11
N PRO A 348 7.95 -7.35 -13.24
CA PRO A 348 8.48 -6.06 -13.63
C PRO A 348 7.85 -5.61 -14.95
N THR A 349 7.12 -4.50 -14.91
CA THR A 349 6.33 -4.02 -16.05
C THR A 349 6.69 -2.57 -16.37
N PRO A 350 7.66 -2.35 -17.28
CA PRO A 350 7.94 -1.03 -17.83
C PRO A 350 6.74 -0.44 -18.57
N PHE A 351 6.81 0.87 -18.85
CA PHE A 351 5.82 1.52 -19.70
C PHE A 351 5.68 0.85 -21.07
N GLN A 352 4.45 0.83 -21.56
CA GLN A 352 4.05 0.18 -22.79
C GLN A 352 3.40 1.22 -23.71
N VAL A 353 3.76 1.18 -24.99
CA VAL A 353 3.18 2.08 -26.01
C VAL A 353 1.88 1.50 -26.58
N LEU A 354 1.82 0.18 -26.74
CA LEU A 354 0.65 -0.50 -27.27
C LEU A 354 -0.39 -0.77 -26.17
N PRO A 355 -1.69 -0.52 -26.43
CA PRO A 355 -2.73 -0.80 -25.47
C PRO A 355 -2.88 -2.30 -25.21
N ARG A 356 -3.09 -2.66 -23.93
CA ARG A 356 -3.45 -4.02 -23.50
C ARG A 356 -4.82 -4.01 -22.82
N PHE A 357 -5.87 -3.68 -23.57
CA PHE A 357 -7.25 -3.78 -23.08
C PHE A 357 -8.12 -4.51 -24.09
N ASN A 358 -9.23 -5.08 -23.61
CA ASN A 358 -10.23 -5.73 -24.46
C ASN A 358 -11.26 -4.67 -24.90
N PRO A 359 -11.34 -4.31 -26.20
CA PRO A 359 -12.24 -3.25 -26.66
C PRO A 359 -13.72 -3.61 -26.54
N VAL A 360 -14.07 -4.90 -26.64
CA VAL A 360 -15.46 -5.38 -26.46
C VAL A 360 -15.87 -5.27 -25.00
N LYS A 361 -14.97 -5.65 -24.08
CA LYS A 361 -15.19 -5.48 -22.64
C LYS A 361 -15.34 -4.00 -22.30
N LEU A 362 -14.44 -3.15 -22.81
CA LEU A 362 -14.51 -1.71 -22.62
C LEU A 362 -15.86 -1.13 -23.09
N ALA A 363 -16.34 -1.50 -24.28
CA ALA A 363 -17.63 -1.03 -24.77
C ALA A 363 -18.80 -1.47 -23.88
N GLY A 364 -18.78 -2.72 -23.39
CA GLY A 364 -19.79 -3.22 -22.45
C GLY A 364 -19.75 -2.52 -21.10
N ASP A 365 -18.55 -2.32 -20.57
CA ASP A 365 -18.28 -1.60 -19.32
C ASP A 365 -18.81 -0.16 -19.42
N LEU A 366 -18.48 0.59 -20.48
CA LEU A 366 -18.95 1.96 -20.69
C LEU A 366 -20.48 2.08 -20.77
N VAL A 367 -21.17 1.05 -21.29
CA VAL A 367 -22.64 1.02 -21.31
C VAL A 367 -23.20 0.83 -19.90
N ASN A 368 -22.55 0.01 -19.07
CA ASN A 368 -22.92 -0.20 -17.67
C ASN A 368 -22.61 1.02 -16.79
N ASP A 369 -21.57 1.79 -17.13
CA ASP A 369 -21.18 2.99 -16.36
C ASP A 369 -22.23 4.11 -16.44
N ILE A 370 -23.05 4.16 -17.50
CA ILE A 370 -24.10 5.18 -17.68
C ILE A 370 -25.16 5.12 -16.56
N PRO A 371 -25.85 3.98 -16.32
CA PRO A 371 -26.80 3.90 -15.22
C PRO A 371 -26.14 4.03 -13.85
N GLU A 372 -24.90 3.55 -13.66
CA GLU A 372 -24.14 3.71 -12.42
C GLU A 372 -23.90 5.19 -12.10
N GLY A 373 -23.40 5.97 -13.07
CA GLY A 373 -23.19 7.40 -12.90
C GLY A 373 -24.49 8.16 -12.62
N ILE A 374 -25.59 7.85 -13.34
CA ILE A 374 -26.89 8.49 -13.09
C ILE A 374 -27.39 8.18 -11.67
N GLN A 375 -27.24 6.94 -11.20
CA GLN A 375 -27.65 6.56 -9.84
C GLN A 375 -26.83 7.28 -8.77
N ALA A 376 -25.51 7.34 -8.93
CA ALA A 376 -24.62 8.07 -8.03
C ALA A 376 -24.96 9.57 -8.00
N ALA A 377 -25.23 10.17 -9.15
CA ALA A 377 -25.60 11.59 -9.24
C ALA A 377 -26.97 11.92 -8.61
N LEU A 378 -27.90 10.96 -8.58
CA LEU A 378 -29.22 11.11 -7.94
C LEU A 378 -29.17 10.96 -6.42
N ASN A 379 -28.15 10.29 -5.88
CA ASN A 379 -27.87 10.17 -4.45
C ASN A 379 -26.46 10.72 -4.15
N PRO A 380 -26.23 12.02 -4.37
CA PRO A 380 -24.88 12.58 -4.34
C PRO A 380 -24.28 12.45 -2.94
N GLY A 381 -23.09 11.88 -2.87
CA GLY A 381 -22.45 11.52 -1.61
C GLY A 381 -20.97 11.19 -1.72
N LEU A 382 -20.39 11.25 -2.93
CA LEU A 382 -19.11 10.60 -3.22
C LEU A 382 -19.17 9.12 -2.88
N ASP A 383 -20.25 8.47 -3.30
CA ASP A 383 -20.40 7.02 -3.20
C ASP A 383 -19.11 6.37 -3.74
N PRO A 384 -18.50 5.44 -3.00
CA PRO A 384 -17.20 4.92 -3.36
C PRO A 384 -17.19 4.30 -4.76
N LEU A 385 -16.09 4.49 -5.48
CA LEU A 385 -15.95 3.98 -6.85
C LEU A 385 -16.28 2.48 -6.95
N PRO A 386 -16.79 2.02 -8.12
CA PRO A 386 -16.91 0.60 -8.42
C PRO A 386 -15.65 -0.19 -8.02
N GLY A 387 -15.86 -1.25 -7.24
CA GLY A 387 -14.79 -2.09 -6.70
C GLY A 387 -14.29 -1.69 -5.31
N TRP A 388 -14.77 -0.60 -4.72
CA TRP A 388 -14.60 -0.31 -3.30
C TRP A 388 -15.68 -0.99 -2.46
N THR A 389 -15.28 -1.55 -1.32
CA THR A 389 -16.15 -2.02 -0.25
C THR A 389 -15.54 -1.61 1.08
N ASP A 390 -16.37 -1.31 2.09
CA ASP A 390 -15.83 -0.97 3.41
C ASP A 390 -15.15 -2.20 4.02
N PRO A 391 -13.82 -2.18 4.25
CA PRO A 391 -13.12 -3.35 4.78
C PRO A 391 -13.47 -3.64 6.24
N THR A 392 -14.09 -2.72 6.96
CA THR A 392 -14.53 -2.92 8.36
C THR A 392 -15.85 -3.66 8.46
N GLU A 393 -16.63 -3.72 7.38
CA GLU A 393 -17.87 -4.47 7.34
C GLU A 393 -17.56 -5.95 7.04
N SER A 394 -17.95 -6.84 7.95
CA SER A 394 -17.88 -8.28 7.69
C SER A 394 -18.86 -8.66 6.59
N ALA A 395 -18.43 -9.51 5.67
CA ALA A 395 -19.26 -10.06 4.58
C ALA A 395 -20.52 -10.81 5.07
N ASP A 396 -20.62 -11.10 6.38
CA ASP A 396 -21.77 -11.75 7.03
C ASP A 396 -22.90 -10.80 7.45
N THR A 397 -22.72 -9.47 7.39
CA THR A 397 -23.70 -8.51 7.92
C THR A 397 -24.74 -8.02 6.90
N ALA A 398 -24.73 -8.52 5.66
CA ALA A 398 -25.74 -8.22 4.64
C ALA A 398 -27.07 -9.00 4.79
N THR A 399 -27.37 -9.52 5.99
CA THR A 399 -28.71 -10.01 6.35
C THR A 399 -29.24 -9.19 7.52
N VAL A 400 -29.71 -7.98 7.22
CA VAL A 400 -30.55 -7.24 8.16
C VAL A 400 -31.92 -7.90 8.19
N GLN A 401 -32.28 -8.36 9.39
CA GLN A 401 -33.61 -8.79 9.80
C GLN A 401 -34.61 -7.65 9.56
N ASP A 402 -35.60 -7.88 8.71
CA ASP A 402 -36.83 -7.10 8.77
C ASP A 402 -37.67 -7.70 9.90
N SER A 403 -37.73 -6.97 11.01
CA SER A 403 -38.63 -7.25 12.12
C SER A 403 -39.81 -6.30 11.99
N ASP A 404 -40.96 -6.81 11.55
CA ASP A 404 -42.25 -6.38 12.10
C ASP A 404 -43.30 -7.49 11.94
N ASP A 405 -44.00 -7.67 13.04
CA ASP A 405 -44.85 -8.76 13.50
C ASP A 405 -46.29 -8.63 12.97
N VAL A 406 -46.95 -9.72 12.56
CA VAL A 406 -48.33 -10.09 12.97
C VAL A 406 -48.54 -11.60 12.75
N SER A 407 -48.73 -12.32 13.85
CA SER A 407 -49.24 -13.70 13.93
C SER A 407 -50.70 -13.86 13.48
N ILE A 408 -51.05 -14.88 12.67
CA ILE A 408 -52.23 -15.78 12.87
C ILE A 408 -51.96 -17.17 12.28
N THR A 409 -52.23 -18.19 13.09
CA THR A 409 -52.19 -19.64 12.85
C THR A 409 -53.25 -20.20 11.89
N ALA A 410 -52.83 -21.23 11.14
CA ALA A 410 -53.56 -22.43 10.68
C ALA A 410 -54.71 -22.29 9.65
N ALA A 411 -54.47 -22.80 8.44
CA ALA A 411 -55.15 -23.98 7.86
C ALA A 411 -54.68 -24.24 6.41
N SER A 412 -54.35 -25.49 6.10
CA SER A 412 -54.37 -26.05 4.74
C SER A 412 -55.53 -27.06 4.68
N PRO A 413 -56.10 -27.44 3.52
CA PRO A 413 -55.35 -27.75 2.30
C PRO A 413 -56.02 -27.41 0.94
N ALA A 414 -55.20 -27.57 -0.11
CA ALA A 414 -55.50 -28.17 -1.42
C ALA A 414 -55.42 -27.28 -2.68
N THR A 415 -54.74 -27.88 -3.66
CA THR A 415 -54.79 -27.75 -5.14
C THR A 415 -53.97 -26.67 -5.86
N ASP A 416 -52.88 -27.16 -6.47
CA ASP A 416 -52.34 -26.92 -7.82
C ASP A 416 -52.09 -25.49 -8.35
N ILE A 417 -50.79 -25.19 -8.58
CA ILE A 417 -50.12 -24.86 -9.87
C ILE A 417 -48.72 -24.28 -9.55
N PRO A 418 -47.60 -24.75 -10.14
CA PRO A 418 -46.30 -24.13 -9.92
C PRO A 418 -46.15 -22.90 -10.82
N THR A 419 -46.43 -21.71 -10.31
CA THR A 419 -45.98 -20.45 -10.92
C THR A 419 -44.61 -20.11 -10.36
N LYS A 420 -43.56 -20.43 -11.13
CA LYS A 420 -42.21 -19.88 -10.93
C LYS A 420 -42.28 -18.36 -11.08
N VAL A 421 -42.35 -17.63 -9.96
CA VAL A 421 -42.01 -16.21 -9.92
C VAL A 421 -40.50 -16.14 -9.71
N ALA A 422 -39.77 -15.82 -10.77
CA ALA A 422 -38.35 -15.54 -10.71
C ALA A 422 -38.15 -14.26 -9.89
N ALA A 423 -37.60 -14.39 -8.69
CA ALA A 423 -37.02 -13.26 -7.97
C ALA A 423 -35.83 -12.74 -8.81
N LYS A 424 -35.85 -11.44 -9.11
CA LYS A 424 -34.72 -10.76 -9.76
C LYS A 424 -33.50 -10.89 -8.84
N ALA A 425 -32.51 -11.64 -9.30
CA ALA A 425 -31.17 -11.58 -8.73
C ALA A 425 -30.61 -10.18 -9.03
N HIS A 426 -30.26 -9.42 -8.00
CA HIS A 426 -29.33 -8.31 -8.16
C HIS A 426 -27.98 -8.89 -8.61
N PRO A 427 -27.36 -8.37 -9.69
CA PRO A 427 -26.08 -8.90 -10.15
C PRO A 427 -24.98 -8.55 -9.14
N LYS A 428 -24.19 -9.55 -8.78
CA LYS A 428 -22.93 -9.41 -8.05
C LYS A 428 -22.03 -8.39 -8.77
N PRO A 429 -21.34 -7.48 -8.05
CA PRO A 429 -20.40 -6.56 -8.70
C PRO A 429 -19.30 -7.36 -9.39
N LEU A 430 -19.10 -7.09 -10.69
CA LEU A 430 -18.07 -7.73 -11.50
C LEU A 430 -16.70 -7.19 -11.09
N LEU A 431 -16.03 -7.88 -10.17
CA LEU A 431 -14.61 -7.68 -9.90
C LEU A 431 -13.82 -7.84 -11.20
N ARG A 432 -13.20 -6.76 -11.68
CA ARG A 432 -12.47 -6.72 -12.95
C ARG A 432 -11.00 -7.14 -12.73
N LEU A 433 -10.70 -8.44 -12.73
CA LEU A 433 -9.35 -8.95 -12.99
C LEU A 433 -9.30 -9.72 -14.31
N SER A 434 -8.28 -9.45 -15.12
CA SER A 434 -8.10 -10.01 -16.47
C SER A 434 -7.09 -11.16 -16.44
N ALA A 435 -7.40 -12.29 -17.10
CA ALA A 435 -6.56 -13.49 -17.15
C ALA A 435 -5.73 -13.62 -18.45
N VAL A 436 -4.42 -13.86 -18.27
CA VAL A 436 -3.41 -14.70 -18.98
C VAL A 436 -3.42 -14.88 -20.52
N ALA A 437 -2.23 -14.65 -21.14
CA ALA A 437 -1.58 -15.56 -22.12
C ALA A 437 -0.07 -15.26 -22.35
N LYS A 438 0.78 -16.31 -22.32
CA LYS A 438 2.26 -16.34 -22.43
C LYS A 438 2.84 -15.83 -23.78
N PRO A 439 4.00 -15.13 -23.81
CA PRO A 439 4.70 -14.78 -25.05
C PRO A 439 5.84 -15.75 -25.43
N LYS A 440 6.01 -15.96 -26.75
CA LYS A 440 7.18 -16.58 -27.39
C LYS A 440 8.20 -15.50 -27.81
N GLU A 441 9.46 -15.93 -27.78
CA GLU A 441 10.72 -15.21 -28.02
C GLU A 441 10.83 -14.45 -29.36
N GLY A 442 11.69 -13.41 -29.39
CA GLY A 442 12.54 -13.18 -30.57
C GLY A 442 12.94 -11.73 -30.92
N LEU A 443 14.19 -11.39 -30.58
CA LEU A 443 15.20 -10.61 -31.35
C LEU A 443 15.21 -9.05 -31.40
N SER A 444 16.29 -8.54 -30.78
CA SER A 444 17.41 -7.75 -31.39
C SER A 444 17.30 -6.24 -31.67
N THR A 445 18.17 -5.50 -30.96
CA THR A 445 18.66 -4.12 -31.12
C THR A 445 19.61 -3.93 -32.33
N PRO A 446 19.94 -2.68 -32.79
CA PRO A 446 21.07 -1.93 -32.20
C PRO A 446 21.03 -0.37 -32.22
N ALA A 447 21.63 0.19 -31.17
CA ALA A 447 22.49 1.39 -30.97
C ALA A 447 22.54 2.60 -31.95
N GLY A 448 22.64 3.80 -31.36
CA GLY A 448 23.19 5.01 -31.99
C GLY A 448 23.27 6.22 -31.04
N THR A 449 24.49 6.57 -30.62
CA THR A 449 24.88 7.61 -29.63
C THR A 449 25.23 8.94 -30.30
N ILE A 450 24.71 10.11 -29.86
CA ILE A 450 25.41 11.43 -29.94
C ILE A 450 24.85 12.41 -28.86
N SER A 451 25.75 13.06 -28.10
CA SER A 451 25.57 14.29 -27.27
C SER A 451 26.32 15.45 -27.98
N PRO A 452 26.15 16.78 -27.72
CA PRO A 452 26.09 17.41 -26.38
C PRO A 452 25.41 18.81 -26.23
N GLN A 453 25.53 19.36 -25.02
CA GLN A 453 25.76 20.79 -24.65
C GLN A 453 24.60 21.72 -24.19
N ARG A 454 24.87 22.33 -23.02
CA ARG A 454 24.06 23.16 -22.11
C ARG A 454 24.24 24.66 -22.39
N PRO A 455 23.29 25.53 -21.99
CA PRO A 455 23.65 26.60 -21.06
C PRO A 455 22.64 26.83 -19.91
N SER A 456 23.16 27.42 -18.84
CA SER A 456 22.62 27.69 -17.50
C SER A 456 21.82 28.99 -17.35
N LEU A 457 20.91 29.07 -16.34
CA LEU A 457 20.55 30.22 -15.46
C LEU A 457 19.19 29.95 -14.75
N PRO A 458 18.72 30.75 -13.76
CA PRO A 458 19.16 30.90 -12.37
C PRO A 458 18.10 30.44 -11.32
N LYS A 459 18.51 30.40 -10.05
CA LYS A 459 17.77 30.03 -8.82
C LYS A 459 16.37 30.69 -8.68
N ALA A 460 15.36 29.89 -8.32
CA ALA A 460 14.07 30.36 -7.81
C ALA A 460 13.80 29.73 -6.43
N GLU A 461 13.39 30.58 -5.49
CA GLU A 461 13.10 30.28 -4.09
C GLU A 461 11.91 29.31 -3.95
N GLY A 462 12.03 28.35 -3.01
CA GLY A 462 11.06 27.28 -2.82
C GLY A 462 9.74 27.78 -2.23
N ILE A 463 8.64 27.52 -2.94
CA ILE A 463 7.27 27.68 -2.46
C ILE A 463 6.91 26.43 -1.65
N LYS A 464 6.59 26.62 -0.37
CA LYS A 464 5.99 25.58 0.47
C LYS A 464 4.56 25.30 -0.04
N GLY A 465 4.24 24.04 -0.30
CA GLY A 465 2.87 23.58 -0.37
C GLY A 465 2.37 23.12 -1.74
N HIS A 466 1.26 22.38 -1.69
CA HIS A 466 0.54 21.80 -2.80
C HIS A 466 -0.01 22.92 -3.69
N PRO A 467 0.63 23.24 -4.84
CA PRO A 467 0.41 24.52 -5.53
C PRO A 467 -1.05 24.72 -5.95
N VAL A 468 -1.73 23.63 -6.29
CA VAL A 468 -3.15 23.63 -6.67
C VAL A 468 -4.05 23.84 -5.45
N ARG A 469 -3.81 23.13 -4.34
CA ARG A 469 -4.58 23.27 -3.09
C ARG A 469 -4.42 24.66 -2.47
N ASP A 470 -3.24 25.25 -2.55
CA ASP A 470 -2.98 26.58 -2.01
C ASP A 470 -3.56 27.68 -2.90
N PHE A 471 -3.57 27.46 -4.22
CA PHE A 471 -4.27 28.31 -5.18
C PHE A 471 -5.79 28.25 -5.02
N THR A 472 -6.39 27.06 -4.84
CA THR A 472 -7.84 26.92 -4.60
C THR A 472 -8.26 27.54 -3.27
N LYS A 473 -7.44 27.40 -2.20
CA LYS A 473 -7.65 28.13 -0.93
C LYS A 473 -7.62 29.65 -1.11
N SER A 474 -6.71 30.17 -1.93
CA SER A 474 -6.63 31.61 -2.23
C SER A 474 -7.85 32.13 -3.02
N LEU A 475 -8.30 31.36 -4.01
CA LEU A 475 -9.54 31.62 -4.75
C LEU A 475 -10.76 31.57 -3.84
N GLY A 476 -10.87 30.57 -2.97
CA GLY A 476 -11.98 30.43 -2.03
C GLY A 476 -12.09 31.61 -1.05
N LYS A 477 -10.95 32.13 -0.57
CA LYS A 477 -10.92 33.36 0.23
C LYS A 477 -11.43 34.57 -0.56
N THR A 478 -11.06 34.67 -1.84
CA THR A 478 -11.47 35.76 -2.72
C THR A 478 -12.96 35.70 -3.04
N VAL A 479 -13.50 34.50 -3.28
CA VAL A 479 -14.92 34.26 -3.57
C VAL A 479 -15.78 34.45 -2.32
N ARG A 480 -15.39 33.95 -1.15
CA ARG A 480 -16.09 34.23 0.12
C ARG A 480 -16.16 35.74 0.42
N LYS A 481 -15.06 36.45 0.17
CA LYS A 481 -15.00 37.91 0.27
C LYS A 481 -15.92 38.61 -0.74
N ALA A 482 -16.04 38.08 -1.97
CA ALA A 482 -16.95 38.60 -2.98
C ALA A 482 -18.43 38.29 -2.70
N LEU A 483 -18.71 37.20 -1.97
CA LEU A 483 -20.06 36.78 -1.57
C LEU A 483 -20.51 37.35 -0.21
N GLY A 484 -19.70 38.19 0.44
CA GLY A 484 -20.07 38.88 1.68
C GLY A 484 -20.12 37.99 2.92
N GLN A 485 -19.46 36.82 2.89
CA GLN A 485 -19.30 35.95 4.07
C GLN A 485 -17.99 36.30 4.77
N GLU A 486 -18.02 37.24 5.73
CA GLU A 486 -16.91 37.50 6.65
C GLU A 486 -17.02 36.60 7.89
N ASP A 487 -15.87 36.07 8.35
CA ASP A 487 -15.76 35.35 9.62
C ASP A 487 -15.99 36.33 10.78
N ASP A 488 -17.16 36.26 11.42
CA ASP A 488 -17.46 36.93 12.70
C ASP A 488 -16.67 36.28 13.84
N ALA A 489 -15.36 36.57 13.90
CA ALA A 489 -14.50 36.15 15.00
C ALA A 489 -13.57 37.30 15.44
N LYS A 490 -14.16 38.40 15.91
CA LYS A 490 -13.55 39.32 16.90
C LYS A 490 -14.54 40.41 17.33
N LYS A 491 -15.25 40.18 18.44
CA LYS A 491 -15.68 41.25 19.37
C LYS A 491 -16.34 40.66 20.63
N SER A 492 -15.58 40.58 21.71
CA SER A 492 -16.08 40.82 23.08
C SER A 492 -14.91 40.80 24.07
N GLU A 493 -14.31 41.97 24.26
CA GLU A 493 -13.56 42.28 25.48
C GLU A 493 -14.44 43.28 26.25
N PRO A 494 -14.91 42.99 27.48
CA PRO A 494 -15.59 44.00 28.27
C PRO A 494 -14.57 44.74 29.12
N ALA A 495 -14.59 46.07 28.99
CA ALA A 495 -13.97 46.98 29.95
C ALA A 495 -14.86 47.10 31.20
N ALA A 496 -14.33 46.68 32.35
CA ALA A 496 -14.48 47.30 33.67
C ALA A 496 -13.63 46.53 34.69
#